data_AF-A0A6F9AGU6-F1
#
_entry.id   AF-A0A6F9AGU6-F1
#
_cell.length_a   1.000
_cell.length_b   1.000
_cell.length_c   1.000
_cell.angle_alpha   90.00
_cell.angle_beta   90.00
_cell.angle_gamma   90.00
#
_symmetry.space_group_name_H-M   'P 1'
#
loop_
_entity.id
_entity.type
_entity.pdbx_description
1 polymer ?
#
loop_
_entity_poly.entity_id
_entity_poly.type
_entity_poly.pdbx_seq_one_letter_code
_entity_poly.pdbx_strand_id
1 'polypeptide(L)'
;ILGSPSQEDLNCIINIKARNYLLSLPQRCKVPWNRLFPNADPKALDLLDKMLTFNPNTRIAVEAALAHPYLEQYYDPTDEPVAEAPFKFDMELDDLPKETLKELIFEETARFKTVCRS
;
A
#
# COMPACT_ATOMS: atom_id res chain seq x y z
N ILE A 1 -9.36 13.22 9.43
CA ILE A 1 -8.05 13.67 8.91
C ILE A 1 -8.16 14.08 7.43
N LEU A 2 -8.61 13.22 6.52
CA LEU A 2 -8.75 13.54 5.09
C LEU A 2 -9.99 14.39 4.74
N GLY A 3 -11.02 14.33 5.58
CA GLY A 3 -12.30 15.01 5.32
C GLY A 3 -13.25 14.13 4.52
N SER A 4 -14.31 14.74 4.01
CA SER A 4 -15.24 14.09 3.09
C SER A 4 -14.59 13.91 1.71
N PRO A 5 -14.74 12.73 1.07
CA PRO A 5 -14.19 12.48 -0.25
C PRO A 5 -14.80 13.39 -1.31
N SER A 6 -14.03 13.70 -2.35
CA SER A 6 -14.52 14.47 -3.49
C SER A 6 -15.52 13.68 -4.33
N GLN A 7 -16.25 14.35 -5.22
CA GLN A 7 -17.17 13.66 -6.13
C GLN A 7 -16.43 12.68 -7.07
N GLU A 8 -15.21 13.04 -7.48
CA GLU A 8 -14.33 12.20 -8.30
C GLU A 8 -13.92 10.93 -7.55
N ASP A 9 -13.53 11.07 -6.28
CA ASP A 9 -13.19 9.94 -5.41
C ASP A 9 -14.39 9.01 -5.18
N LEU A 10 -15.58 9.58 -5.00
CA LEU A 10 -16.82 8.82 -4.87
C LEU A 10 -17.21 8.11 -6.17
N ASN A 11 -16.80 8.62 -7.35
CA ASN A 11 -17.03 7.98 -8.64
C ASN A 11 -16.17 6.72 -8.83
N CYS A 12 -15.03 6.62 -8.17
CA CYS A 12 -14.21 5.41 -8.19
C CYS A 12 -14.83 4.24 -7.38
N ILE A 13 -15.80 4.50 -6.51
CA ILE A 13 -16.45 3.47 -5.69
C ILE A 13 -17.62 2.86 -6.47
N ILE A 14 -17.38 1.68 -7.05
CA ILE A 14 -18.39 0.91 -7.80
C ILE A 14 -19.51 0.40 -6.87
N ASN A 15 -19.18 0.09 -5.62
CA ASN A 15 -20.15 -0.41 -4.65
C ASN A 15 -21.12 0.68 -4.19
N ILE A 16 -22.37 0.60 -4.66
CA ILE A 16 -23.45 1.56 -4.36
C ILE A 16 -23.73 1.68 -2.86
N LYS A 17 -23.66 0.57 -2.09
CA LYS A 17 -23.90 0.62 -0.64
C LYS A 17 -22.83 1.45 0.07
N ALA A 18 -21.56 1.22 -0.28
CA ALA A 18 -20.44 1.99 0.28
C ALA A 18 -20.54 3.48 -0.09
N ARG A 19 -20.92 3.77 -1.35
CA ARG A 19 -21.14 5.13 -1.83
C ARG A 19 -22.27 5.84 -1.09
N ASN A 20 -23.44 5.22 -0.96
CA ASN A 20 -24.59 5.79 -0.26
C ASN A 20 -24.28 6.01 1.22
N TYR A 21 -23.54 5.10 1.85
CA TYR A 21 -23.05 5.27 3.21
C TYR A 21 -22.21 6.55 3.34
N LEU A 22 -21.21 6.75 2.47
CA LEU A 22 -20.37 7.93 2.49
C LEU A 22 -21.16 9.23 2.23
N LEU A 23 -22.15 9.20 1.35
CA LEU A 23 -23.04 10.35 1.09
C LEU A 23 -23.95 10.69 2.27
N SER A 24 -24.31 9.70 3.10
CA SER A 24 -25.14 9.91 4.30
C SER A 24 -24.37 10.54 5.47
N LEU A 25 -23.04 10.53 5.43
CA LEU A 25 -22.21 11.10 6.49
C LEU A 25 -22.19 12.63 6.41
N PRO A 26 -22.11 13.32 7.56
CA PRO A 26 -21.97 14.76 7.59
C PRO A 26 -20.66 15.19 6.93
N GLN A 27 -20.69 16.32 6.22
CA GLN A 27 -19.51 16.89 5.57
C GLN A 27 -18.43 17.25 6.60
N ARG A 28 -17.20 16.83 6.35
CA ARG A 28 -16.04 17.09 7.20
C ARG A 28 -14.93 17.73 6.38
N CYS A 29 -14.35 18.80 6.89
CA CYS A 29 -13.17 19.40 6.27
C CYS A 29 -11.92 18.54 6.55
N LYS A 30 -10.98 18.57 5.60
CA LYS A 30 -9.62 18.03 5.81
C LYS A 30 -8.97 18.75 6.98
N VAL A 31 -8.35 18.00 7.88
CA VAL A 31 -7.55 18.56 8.96
C VAL A 31 -6.13 18.69 8.42
N PRO A 32 -5.53 19.88 8.43
CA PRO A 32 -4.17 20.06 7.91
C PRO A 32 -3.18 19.28 8.79
N TRP A 33 -2.21 18.61 8.15
CA TRP A 33 -1.27 17.73 8.86
C TRP A 33 -0.42 18.46 9.88
N ASN A 34 -0.08 19.73 9.62
CA ASN A 34 0.65 20.58 10.56
C ASN A 34 -0.06 20.76 11.91
N ARG A 35 -1.39 20.63 11.95
CA ARG A 35 -2.16 20.73 13.19
C ARG A 35 -2.09 19.44 14.00
N LEU A 36 -1.96 18.30 13.33
CA LEU A 36 -1.82 16.99 13.97
C LEU A 36 -0.38 16.75 14.41
N PHE A 37 0.58 17.18 13.58
CA PHE A 37 2.00 16.99 13.77
C PHE A 37 2.73 18.34 13.66
N PRO A 38 2.62 19.22 14.68
CA PRO A 38 3.15 20.57 14.63
C PRO A 38 4.68 20.65 14.59
N ASN A 39 5.36 19.62 15.06
CA ASN A 39 6.82 19.57 15.15
C ASN A 39 7.47 18.76 14.01
N ALA A 40 6.68 18.29 13.04
CA ALA A 40 7.18 17.47 11.95
C ALA A 40 7.76 18.34 10.81
N ASP A 41 8.71 17.78 10.07
CA ASP A 41 9.27 18.42 8.88
C ASP A 41 8.18 18.62 7.82
N PRO A 42 8.03 19.83 7.24
CA PRO A 42 7.07 20.08 6.16
C PRO A 42 7.17 19.11 4.99
N LYS A 43 8.38 18.65 4.62
CA LYS A 43 8.61 17.66 3.57
C LYS A 43 8.08 16.28 3.96
N ALA A 44 8.16 15.91 5.23
CA ALA A 44 7.59 14.66 5.74
C ALA A 44 6.06 14.70 5.65
N LEU A 45 5.47 15.85 6.00
CA LEU A 45 4.03 16.05 5.93
C LEU A 45 3.50 16.05 4.49
N ASP A 46 4.27 16.59 3.54
CA ASP A 46 3.94 16.54 2.11
C ASP A 46 3.94 15.09 1.58
N LEU A 47 4.97 14.31 1.93
CA LEU A 47 5.01 12.88 1.59
C LEU A 47 3.83 12.12 2.21
N LEU A 48 3.53 12.40 3.48
CA LEU A 48 2.41 11.81 4.18
C LEU A 48 1.06 12.11 3.49
N ASP A 49 0.88 13.34 3.00
CA ASP A 49 -0.34 13.72 2.27
C ASP A 49 -0.50 12.94 0.96
N LYS A 50 0.61 12.73 0.24
CA LYS A 50 0.65 11.97 -1.01
C LYS A 50 0.46 10.46 -0.80
N MET A 51 0.85 9.94 0.36
CA MET A 51 0.63 8.54 0.75
C MET A 51 -0.80 8.29 1.26
N LEU A 52 -1.35 9.22 2.05
CA LEU A 52 -2.68 9.10 2.65
C LEU A 52 -3.77 9.74 1.79
N THR A 53 -3.84 9.37 0.51
CA THR A 53 -4.93 9.77 -0.38
C THR A 53 -6.13 8.84 -0.23
N PHE A 54 -7.34 9.40 -0.40
CA PHE A 54 -8.57 8.62 -0.33
C PHE A 54 -8.69 7.64 -1.51
N ASN A 55 -8.41 8.14 -2.72
CA ASN A 55 -8.47 7.34 -3.93
C ASN A 55 -7.14 6.61 -4.16
N PRO A 56 -7.14 5.26 -4.19
CA PRO A 56 -5.91 4.49 -4.36
C PRO A 56 -5.20 4.78 -5.67
N ASN A 57 -5.92 5.21 -6.72
CA ASN A 57 -5.33 5.54 -8.02
C ASN A 57 -4.53 6.84 -7.99
N THR A 58 -4.81 7.72 -7.03
CA THR A 58 -4.10 9.00 -6.85
C THR A 58 -2.97 8.90 -5.82
N ARG A 59 -2.84 7.73 -5.17
CA ARG A 59 -1.79 7.49 -4.18
C ARG A 59 -0.44 7.47 -4.88
N ILE A 60 0.55 8.09 -4.26
CA ILE A 60 1.93 8.07 -4.74
C ILE A 60 2.44 6.62 -4.88
N ALA A 61 3.09 6.34 -6.00
CA ALA A 61 3.79 5.08 -6.23
C ALA A 61 5.04 4.97 -5.33
N VAL A 62 5.50 3.75 -5.07
CA VAL A 62 6.64 3.52 -4.17
C VAL A 62 7.91 4.19 -4.68
N GLU A 63 8.17 4.13 -5.98
CA GLU A 63 9.33 4.72 -6.63
C GLU A 63 9.30 6.25 -6.53
N ALA A 64 8.12 6.85 -6.73
CA ALA A 64 7.92 8.29 -6.59
C ALA A 64 8.03 8.75 -5.12
N ALA A 65 7.68 7.88 -4.16
CA ALA A 65 7.86 8.16 -2.74
C ALA A 65 9.33 8.11 -2.34
N LEU A 66 10.11 7.17 -2.86
CA LEU A 66 11.55 7.05 -2.64
C LEU A 66 12.30 8.27 -3.21
N ALA A 67 11.91 8.73 -4.41
CA ALA A 67 12.46 9.94 -5.02
C ALA A 67 12.01 11.27 -4.37
N HIS A 68 11.26 11.23 -3.27
CA HIS A 68 10.72 12.44 -2.64
C HIS A 68 11.81 13.25 -1.92
N PRO A 69 11.75 14.61 -1.90
CA PRO A 69 12.73 15.46 -1.20
C PRO A 69 12.92 15.21 0.30
N TYR A 70 12.03 14.41 0.91
CA TYR A 70 12.14 13.98 2.30
C TYR A 70 13.13 12.81 2.47
N LEU A 71 13.23 11.93 1.46
CA LEU A 71 14.11 10.76 1.45
C LEU A 71 15.38 10.97 0.62
N GLU A 72 15.58 12.19 0.07
CA GLU A 72 16.73 12.56 -0.77
C GLU A 72 18.10 12.18 -0.19
N GLN A 73 18.25 12.18 1.13
CA GLN A 73 19.50 11.81 1.80
C GLN A 73 19.82 10.31 1.73
N TYR A 74 18.83 9.47 1.47
CA TYR A 74 18.94 8.02 1.45
C TYR A 74 18.64 7.41 0.09
N TYR A 75 18.05 8.19 -0.82
CA TYR A 75 17.64 7.72 -2.12
C TYR A 75 18.85 7.42 -3.00
N ASP A 76 19.08 6.13 -3.25
CA ASP A 76 20.07 5.65 -4.22
C ASP A 76 19.40 4.58 -5.10
N PRO A 77 19.02 4.93 -6.35
CA PRO A 77 18.38 3.97 -7.25
C PRO A 77 19.30 2.79 -7.62
N THR A 78 20.61 2.89 -7.38
CA THR A 78 21.56 1.80 -7.65
C THR A 78 21.64 0.77 -6.52
N ASP A 79 21.20 1.14 -5.30
CA ASP A 79 21.10 0.26 -4.12
C ASP A 79 19.65 -0.20 -3.84
N GLU A 80 18.72 0.12 -4.74
CA GLU A 80 17.30 -0.25 -4.67
C GLU A 80 16.92 -1.23 -5.80
N PRO A 81 17.32 -2.51 -5.73
CA PRO A 81 17.05 -3.47 -6.80
C PRO A 81 15.56 -3.83 -6.89
N VAL A 82 15.07 -3.96 -8.13
CA VAL A 82 13.74 -4.48 -8.43
C VAL A 82 13.81 -6.00 -8.62
N ALA A 83 12.77 -6.72 -8.22
CA ALA A 83 12.67 -8.15 -8.49
C ALA A 83 12.73 -8.42 -10.01
N GLU A 84 13.49 -9.44 -10.41
CA GLU A 84 13.68 -9.80 -11.83
C GLU A 84 12.37 -10.20 -12.54
N ALA A 85 11.41 -10.75 -11.77
CA ALA A 85 10.11 -11.16 -12.29
C ALA A 85 9.01 -10.93 -11.24
N PRO A 86 7.77 -10.65 -11.66
CA PRO A 86 6.62 -10.65 -10.77
C PRO A 86 6.43 -12.01 -10.13
N PHE A 87 6.28 -12.04 -8.81
CA PHE A 87 5.90 -13.26 -8.11
C PHE A 87 4.50 -13.71 -8.52
N LYS A 88 4.32 -15.01 -8.74
CA LYS A 88 3.05 -15.61 -9.12
C LYS A 88 2.73 -16.76 -8.18
N PHE A 89 1.48 -16.82 -7.76
CA PHE A 89 0.94 -18.03 -7.15
C PHE A 89 0.51 -18.97 -8.28
N ASP A 90 0.98 -20.22 -8.23
CA ASP A 90 0.66 -21.23 -9.25
C ASP A 90 -0.79 -21.73 -9.13
N MET A 91 -1.38 -21.61 -7.94
CA MET A 91 -2.76 -21.98 -7.63
C MET A 91 -3.38 -21.00 -6.63
N GLU A 92 -4.71 -20.97 -6.56
CA GLU A 92 -5.46 -20.23 -5.54
C GLU A 92 -5.35 -20.95 -4.19
N LEU A 93 -4.91 -20.23 -3.16
CA LEU A 93 -4.62 -20.80 -1.84
C LEU A 93 -5.73 -20.55 -0.81
N ASP A 94 -6.70 -19.70 -1.12
CA ASP A 94 -7.65 -19.15 -0.14
C ASP A 94 -8.62 -20.21 0.43
N ASP A 95 -9.04 -21.19 -0.39
CA ASP A 95 -10.03 -22.22 -0.02
C ASP A 95 -9.44 -23.63 0.11
N LEU A 96 -8.12 -23.75 0.31
CA LEU A 96 -7.48 -25.06 0.41
C LEU A 96 -7.67 -25.72 1.78
N PRO A 97 -7.94 -27.04 1.84
CA PRO A 97 -7.91 -27.79 3.09
C PRO A 97 -6.54 -27.71 3.76
N LYS A 98 -6.54 -27.76 5.10
CA LYS A 98 -5.32 -27.69 5.91
C LYS A 98 -4.32 -28.80 5.55
N GLU A 99 -4.82 -29.98 5.20
CA GLU A 99 -4.04 -31.15 4.82
C GLU A 99 -3.24 -30.85 3.54
N THR A 100 -3.89 -30.30 2.51
CA THR A 100 -3.25 -29.91 1.25
C THR A 100 -2.23 -28.78 1.45
N LEU A 101 -2.56 -27.77 2.27
CA LEU A 101 -1.60 -26.71 2.61
C LEU A 101 -0.35 -27.26 3.31
N LYS A 102 -0.50 -28.26 4.18
CA LYS A 102 0.62 -28.90 4.86
C LYS A 102 1.54 -29.64 3.89
N GLU A 103 0.97 -30.31 2.88
CA GLU A 103 1.72 -30.97 1.81
C GLU A 103 2.50 -29.93 0.98
N LEU A 104 1.84 -28.85 0.53
CA LEU A 104 2.49 -27.77 -0.23
C LEU A 104 3.64 -27.11 0.55
N ILE A 105 3.46 -26.85 1.86
CA ILE A 105 4.52 -26.30 2.72
C ILE A 105 5.69 -27.30 2.83
N PHE A 106 5.40 -28.60 2.93
CA PHE A 106 6.45 -29.62 3.00
C PHE A 106 7.26 -29.66 1.70
N GLU A 107 6.60 -29.61 0.55
CA GLU A 107 7.25 -29.58 -0.77
C GLU A 107 8.13 -28.34 -0.95
N GLU A 108 7.62 -27.15 -0.62
CA GLU A 108 8.41 -25.91 -0.71
C GLU A 108 9.64 -25.95 0.21
N THR A 109 9.48 -26.38 1.47
CA THR A 109 10.61 -26.45 2.42
C THR A 109 11.64 -27.53 2.07
N ALA A 110 11.24 -28.60 1.37
CA ALA A 110 12.17 -29.63 0.92
C ALA A 110 13.20 -29.10 -0.10
N ARG A 111 12.82 -28.13 -0.94
CA ARG A 111 13.73 -27.46 -1.89
C ARG A 111 14.85 -26.74 -1.15
N PHE A 112 14.54 -26.01 -0.08
CA PHE A 112 15.53 -25.28 0.73
C PHE A 112 16.47 -26.21 1.53
N LYS A 113 15.99 -27.36 2.01
CA LYS A 113 16.83 -28.34 2.73
C LYS A 113 17.93 -28.95 1.86
N THR A 114 17.73 -29.01 0.55
CA THR A 114 18.72 -29.54 -0.40
C THR A 114 19.82 -28.51 -0.68
N VAL A 115 19.48 -27.21 -0.66
CA VAL A 115 20.43 -26.10 -0.88
C VAL A 115 21.38 -25.90 0.32
N CYS A 116 20.92 -26.11 1.56
CA CYS A 116 21.74 -25.96 2.77
C CYS A 116 22.67 -27.15 3.09
N ARG A 117 22.92 -28.06 2.14
CA ARG A 117 23.85 -29.20 2.29
C ARG A 117 25.19 -29.03 1.55
N SER A 118 25.49 -27.82 1.09
CA SER A 118 26.77 -27.45 0.44
C SER A 118 27.67 -26.70 1.40
#